data_AF-A0A9D5TEP3-F1
#
_entry.id   AF-A0A9D5TEP3-F1
#
_cell.length_a   1.000
_cell.length_b   1.000
_cell.length_c   1.000
_cell.angle_alpha   90.00
_cell.angle_beta   90.00
_cell.angle_gamma   90.00
#
_symmetry.space_group_name_H-M   'P 1'
#
loop_
_entity.id
_entity.type
_entity.pdbx_description
1 polymer ?
#
loop_
_entity_poly.entity_id
_entity_poly.type
_entity_poly.pdbx_seq_one_letter_code
_entity_poly.pdbx_strand_id
1 'polypeptide(L)'
;MKKYIAYEKLSKKEKKKIDNGKRKTWGDLNPVTRKPVNSKAYNRKKNQYWKDELHSADSFLLSAINSLVRNVRILHEHRRDGR
;
A
#
# COMPACT_ATOMS: atom_id res chain seq x y z
N MET A 1 36.02 -5.24 36.07
CA MET A 1 34.84 -5.81 35.38
C MET A 1 33.80 -6.21 36.42
N LYS A 2 32.50 -5.93 36.20
CA LYS A 2 31.46 -6.45 37.10
C LYS A 2 31.40 -7.97 36.95
N LYS A 3 31.43 -8.69 38.06
CA LYS A 3 31.24 -10.15 38.06
C LYS A 3 29.84 -10.46 37.53
N TYR A 4 29.75 -11.38 36.59
CA TYR A 4 28.47 -11.86 36.10
C TYR A 4 27.77 -12.66 37.21
N ILE A 5 26.53 -12.32 37.49
CA ILE A 5 25.67 -13.02 38.45
C ILE A 5 24.43 -13.45 37.68
N ALA A 6 24.14 -14.75 37.69
CA ALA A 6 22.95 -15.28 37.06
C ALA A 6 21.68 -14.69 37.69
N TYR A 7 20.66 -14.45 36.87
CA TYR A 7 19.40 -13.82 37.30
C TYR A 7 18.78 -14.48 38.54
N GLU A 8 18.81 -15.80 38.60
CA GLU A 8 18.24 -16.59 39.70
C GLU A 8 18.87 -16.29 41.06
N LYS A 9 20.16 -15.91 41.07
CA LYS A 9 20.95 -15.65 42.28
C LYS A 9 20.87 -14.19 42.74
N LEU A 10 20.20 -13.32 41.99
CA LEU A 10 20.01 -11.93 42.37
C LEU A 10 19.03 -11.78 43.54
N SER A 11 19.21 -10.71 44.31
CA SER A 11 18.26 -10.32 45.35
C SER A 11 16.89 -10.02 44.74
N LYS A 12 15.82 -10.17 45.53
CA LYS A 12 14.45 -9.81 45.11
C LYS A 12 14.37 -8.36 44.58
N LYS A 13 15.13 -7.42 45.16
CA LYS A 13 15.15 -6.01 44.75
C LYS A 13 15.76 -5.81 43.37
N GLU A 14 16.88 -6.47 43.08
CA GLU A 14 17.55 -6.36 41.78
C GLU A 14 16.76 -7.03 40.65
N LYS A 15 16.16 -8.20 40.93
CA LYS A 15 15.21 -8.85 40.00
C LYS A 15 14.10 -7.89 39.58
N LYS A 16 13.46 -7.23 40.56
CA LYS A 16 12.40 -6.24 40.32
C LYS A 16 12.87 -5.06 39.46
N LYS A 17 14.10 -4.58 39.67
CA LYS A 17 14.68 -3.48 38.85
C LYS A 17 14.87 -3.90 37.40
N ILE A 18 15.40 -5.11 37.17
CA ILE A 18 15.56 -5.69 35.82
C ILE A 18 14.21 -5.89 35.15
N ASP A 19 13.25 -6.48 35.84
CA ASP A 19 11.90 -6.75 35.30
C ASP A 19 11.13 -5.47 34.99
N ASN A 20 11.24 -4.44 35.83
CA ASN A 20 10.65 -3.13 35.52
C ASN A 20 11.29 -2.47 34.29
N GLY A 21 12.58 -2.70 34.04
CA GLY A 21 13.23 -2.28 32.80
C GLY A 21 12.66 -3.02 31.58
N LYS A 22 12.49 -4.35 31.70
CA LYS A 22 11.91 -5.19 30.65
C LYS A 22 10.44 -4.87 30.35
N ARG A 23 9.64 -4.56 31.37
CA ARG A 23 8.19 -4.30 31.24
C ARG A 23 7.84 -2.95 30.63
N LYS A 24 8.78 -1.99 30.57
CA LYS A 24 8.51 -0.65 30.01
C LYS A 24 8.33 -0.66 28.49
N THR A 25 8.79 -1.70 27.82
CA THR A 25 8.74 -1.86 26.37
C THR A 25 8.16 -3.22 26.04
N TRP A 26 7.22 -3.30 25.10
CA TRP A 26 6.70 -4.57 24.56
C TRP A 26 7.74 -5.32 23.69
N GLY A 27 9.03 -5.16 23.97
CA GLY A 27 10.13 -5.51 23.06
C GLY A 27 10.08 -4.64 21.79
N ASP A 28 10.25 -5.26 20.63
CA ASP A 28 10.15 -4.62 19.30
C ASP A 28 8.70 -4.41 18.82
N LEU A 29 7.72 -4.97 19.54
CA LEU A 29 6.32 -4.89 19.16
C LEU A 29 5.68 -3.65 19.76
N ASN A 30 5.43 -2.62 18.96
CA ASN A 30 4.57 -1.52 19.38
C ASN A 30 3.08 -1.90 19.14
N PRO A 31 2.27 -2.16 20.18
CA PRO A 31 0.86 -2.54 20.00
C PRO A 31 0.03 -1.44 19.34
N VAL A 32 0.49 -0.18 19.42
CA VAL A 32 -0.18 0.98 18.80
C VAL A 32 -0.02 0.99 17.28
N THR A 33 1.11 0.47 16.75
CA THR A 33 1.38 0.47 15.29
C THR A 33 0.77 -0.71 14.56
N ARG A 34 0.31 -1.76 15.26
CA ARG A 34 -0.38 -2.93 14.67
C ARG A 34 -1.90 -2.80 14.64
N LYS A 35 -2.45 -1.58 14.71
CA LYS A 35 -3.89 -1.36 14.65
C LYS A 35 -4.38 -1.51 13.20
N PRO A 36 -5.36 -2.39 12.91
CA PRO A 36 -5.97 -2.44 11.59
C PRO A 36 -6.66 -1.10 11.28
N VAL A 37 -6.69 -0.74 10.01
CA VAL A 37 -7.38 0.48 9.56
C VAL A 37 -8.85 0.38 9.95
N ASN A 38 -9.39 1.43 10.57
CA ASN A 38 -10.80 1.48 10.95
C ASN A 38 -11.68 1.39 9.69
N SER A 39 -12.52 0.34 9.60
CA SER A 39 -13.39 0.09 8.45
C SER A 39 -14.46 1.17 8.25
N LYS A 40 -14.84 1.89 9.31
CA LYS A 40 -15.81 2.99 9.27
C LYS A 40 -15.15 4.35 9.04
N ALA A 41 -13.82 4.44 9.02
CA ALA A 41 -13.16 5.70 8.79
C ALA A 41 -13.39 6.16 7.35
N TYR A 42 -13.77 7.43 7.21
CA TYR A 42 -13.91 8.05 5.90
C TYR A 42 -12.56 8.05 5.16
N ASN A 43 -12.56 7.55 3.93
CA ASN A 43 -11.39 7.56 3.04
C ASN A 43 -11.79 8.19 1.70
N ARG A 44 -11.40 9.46 1.49
CA ARG A 44 -11.72 10.24 0.29
C ARG A 44 -11.25 9.58 -1.01
N LYS A 45 -10.16 8.79 -0.96
CA LYS A 45 -9.62 8.09 -2.14
C LYS A 45 -10.58 7.03 -2.67
N LYS A 46 -11.34 6.37 -1.79
CA LYS A 46 -12.36 5.37 -2.19
C LYS A 46 -13.48 6.00 -3.05
N ASN A 47 -13.79 7.28 -2.80
CA ASN A 47 -14.81 8.02 -3.53
C ASN A 47 -14.36 8.52 -4.91
N GLN A 48 -13.08 8.37 -5.27
CA GLN A 48 -12.56 8.77 -6.58
C GLN A 48 -12.40 7.58 -7.54
N TYR A 49 -12.43 6.35 -7.02
CA TYR A 49 -12.21 5.13 -7.80
C TYR A 49 -13.11 5.03 -9.04
N TRP A 50 -14.40 5.35 -8.92
CA TRP A 50 -15.32 5.31 -10.06
C TRP A 50 -15.02 6.37 -11.14
N LYS A 51 -14.43 7.52 -10.78
CA LYS A 51 -14.02 8.54 -11.75
C LYS A 51 -12.81 8.07 -12.54
N ASP A 52 -11.85 7.48 -11.84
CA ASP A 52 -10.60 7.01 -12.44
C ASP A 52 -10.87 5.83 -13.40
N GLU A 53 -11.81 4.95 -13.05
CA GLU A 53 -12.22 3.80 -13.87
C GLU A 53 -12.99 4.26 -15.13
N LEU A 54 -13.87 5.26 -15.02
CA LEU A 54 -14.57 5.85 -16.17
C LEU A 54 -13.60 6.59 -17.12
N HIS A 55 -12.71 7.44 -16.58
CA HIS A 55 -11.71 8.13 -17.40
C HIS A 55 -10.77 7.17 -18.13
N SER A 56 -10.43 6.05 -17.50
CA SER A 56 -9.67 4.97 -18.11
C SER A 56 -10.44 4.33 -19.27
N ALA A 57 -11.69 3.90 -19.04
CA ALA A 57 -12.52 3.27 -20.07
C ALA A 57 -12.78 4.19 -21.28
N ASP A 58 -13.07 5.48 -21.03
CA ASP A 58 -13.30 6.47 -22.07
C ASP A 58 -12.06 6.68 -22.94
N SER A 59 -10.87 6.70 -22.31
CA SER A 59 -9.60 6.85 -23.03
C SER A 59 -9.32 5.68 -23.97
N PHE A 60 -9.63 4.45 -23.55
CA PHE A 60 -9.45 3.25 -24.38
C PHE A 60 -10.39 3.26 -25.59
N LEU A 61 -11.67 3.58 -25.38
CA LEU A 61 -12.68 3.63 -26.46
C LEU A 61 -12.37 4.70 -27.50
N LEU A 62 -11.99 5.92 -27.08
CA LEU A 62 -11.57 6.96 -28.01
C LEU A 62 -10.32 6.55 -28.80
N SER A 63 -9.35 5.89 -28.16
CA SER A 63 -8.14 5.43 -28.86
C SER A 63 -8.48 4.37 -29.93
N ALA A 64 -9.40 3.45 -29.62
CA ALA A 64 -9.83 2.38 -30.52
C ALA A 64 -10.59 2.94 -31.72
N ILE A 65 -11.52 3.87 -31.50
CA ILE A 65 -12.28 4.53 -32.58
C ILE A 65 -11.32 5.31 -33.50
N ASN A 66 -10.40 6.09 -32.93
CA ASN A 66 -9.42 6.84 -33.70
C ASN A 66 -8.44 5.94 -34.48
N SER A 67 -8.15 4.74 -33.97
CA SER A 67 -7.36 3.74 -34.70
C SER A 67 -8.15 3.16 -35.88
N LEU A 68 -9.42 2.82 -35.67
CA LEU A 68 -10.30 2.26 -36.70
C LEU A 68 -10.54 3.25 -37.85
N VAL A 69 -10.82 4.51 -37.52
CA VAL A 69 -10.99 5.60 -38.52
C VAL A 69 -9.71 5.81 -39.32
N ARG A 70 -8.53 5.76 -38.68
CA ARG A 70 -7.24 5.85 -39.39
C ARG A 70 -7.02 4.67 -40.33
N ASN A 71 -7.32 3.44 -39.88
CA ASN A 71 -7.17 2.24 -40.72
C ASN A 71 -8.12 2.26 -41.92
N VAL A 72 -9.38 2.69 -41.75
CA VAL A 72 -10.35 2.84 -42.85
C VAL A 72 -9.89 3.90 -43.84
N ARG A 73 -9.35 5.02 -43.36
CA ARG A 73 -8.81 6.10 -44.20
C ARG A 73 -7.62 5.61 -45.04
N ILE A 74 -6.67 4.90 -44.42
CA ILE A 74 -5.50 4.34 -45.09
C ILE A 74 -5.93 3.35 -46.19
N LEU A 75 -6.91 2.48 -45.91
CA LEU A 75 -7.45 1.54 -46.90
C LEU A 75 -8.14 2.26 -48.07
N HIS A 76 -8.81 3.39 -47.82
CA HIS A 76 -9.45 4.19 -48.86
C HIS A 76 -8.44 4.96 -49.72
N GLU A 77 -7.30 5.38 -49.16
CA GLU A 77 -6.20 6.03 -49.88
C GLU A 77 -5.47 5.03 -50.80
N HIS A 78 -5.14 3.82 -50.30
CA HIS A 78 -4.52 2.76 -51.11
C HIS A 78 -5.40 2.28 -52.29
N ARG A 79 -6.72 2.44 -52.19
CA ARG A 79 -7.66 2.07 -53.26
C ARG A 79 -7.76 3.15 -54.36
N ARG A 80 -7.26 4.36 -54.12
CA ARG A 80 -7.25 5.47 -55.09
C ARG A 80 -5.98 5.53 -55.94
N ASP A 81 -4.85 5.06 -55.42
CA ASP A 81 -3.54 5.11 -56.11
C ASP A 81 -3.26 3.89 -57.02
N GLY A 82 -4.21 2.95 -57.12
CA GLY A 82 -4.13 1.76 -57.97
C GLY A 82 -4.83 1.89 -59.32
N ARG A 83 -4.83 3.07 -59.94
CA ARG A 83 -5.35 3.31 -61.28
C ARG A 83 -4.34 4.07 -62.13
#